data_AF-A0A7N2N1M6-F1
#
_entry.id   AF-A0A7N2N1M6-F1
#
_cell.length_a   1.000
_cell.length_b   1.000
_cell.length_c   1.000
_cell.angle_alpha   90.00
_cell.angle_beta   90.00
_cell.angle_gamma   90.00
#
_symmetry.space_group_name_H-M   'P 1'
#
loop_
_entity.id
_entity.type
_entity.pdbx_description
1 polymer ?
#
loop_
_entity_poly.entity_id
_entity_poly.type
_entity_poly.pdbx_seq_one_letter_code
_entity_poly.pdbx_strand_id
1 'polypeptide(L)'
;MIGFTYVAHPHIDVARAFLEQCSSGKTDTTSTASAEGMVDSSDSSYQHVNVLVTSGSLIPSLVKCLLFRLDNLITHENVYSSWEEGKIQCFQWIKERFSSSNVRFCVIGDGWEECEAAKTMRWPFVKIDLRPGSSHRFPGLTLRTVGYYFSVVYGSPGAENDKD
;
A
#
# COMPACT_ATOMS: atom_id res chain seq x y z
N MET A 1 -1.84 6.16 3.66
CA MET A 1 -0.80 5.45 2.89
C MET A 1 -1.44 4.73 1.72
N ILE A 2 -0.86 4.88 0.53
CA ILE A 2 -1.31 4.18 -0.68
C ILE A 2 -0.38 3.02 -0.99
N GLY A 3 -0.88 1.79 -0.84
CA GLY A 3 -0.19 0.55 -1.18
C GLY A 3 -0.67 0.01 -2.51
N PHE A 4 0.26 -0.18 -3.44
CA PHE A 4 0.01 -0.81 -4.75
C PHE A 4 0.10 -2.32 -4.60
N THR A 5 -0.86 -3.12 -5.07
CA THR A 5 -0.75 -4.59 -4.96
C THR A 5 -0.85 -5.21 -6.33
N TYR A 6 0.22 -5.80 -6.85
CA TYR A 6 0.14 -6.68 -8.02
C TYR A 6 -0.51 -8.01 -7.62
N VAL A 7 -1.49 -8.47 -8.39
CA VAL A 7 -2.18 -9.75 -8.17
C VAL A 7 -1.60 -10.81 -9.11
N ALA A 8 -0.59 -11.54 -8.63
CA ALA A 8 -0.19 -12.82 -9.21
C ALA A 8 -0.83 -13.99 -8.43
N HIS A 9 -1.26 -15.01 -9.15
CA HIS A 9 -2.18 -16.08 -8.74
C HIS A 9 -1.82 -16.93 -7.50
N PRO A 10 -0.57 -17.02 -6.97
CA PRO A 10 -0.31 -17.84 -5.77
C PRO A 10 -0.31 -17.10 -4.41
N HIS A 11 -0.59 -15.78 -4.34
CA HIS A 11 -0.45 -15.03 -3.08
C HIS A 11 -1.59 -14.06 -2.72
N ILE A 12 -2.76 -14.20 -3.35
CA ILE A 12 -3.93 -13.33 -3.14
C ILE A 12 -4.38 -13.27 -1.67
N ASP A 13 -4.38 -14.39 -0.95
CA ASP A 13 -4.83 -14.44 0.44
C ASP A 13 -3.96 -13.63 1.39
N VAL A 14 -2.65 -13.59 1.13
CA VAL A 14 -1.72 -12.85 1.98
C VAL A 14 -1.73 -11.36 1.65
N ALA A 15 -1.89 -11.02 0.37
CA ALA A 15 -2.15 -9.66 -0.05
C ALA A 15 -3.43 -9.12 0.60
N ARG A 16 -4.51 -9.92 0.62
CA ARG A 16 -5.77 -9.58 1.31
C ARG A 16 -5.56 -9.34 2.81
N ALA A 17 -4.84 -10.22 3.51
CA ALA A 17 -4.56 -10.05 4.93
C ALA A 17 -3.80 -8.74 5.24
N PHE A 18 -2.87 -8.34 4.36
CA PHE A 18 -2.17 -7.06 4.48
C PHE A 18 -3.08 -5.86 4.21
N LEU A 19 -3.93 -5.94 3.18
CA LEU A 19 -4.92 -4.89 2.86
C LEU A 19 -5.94 -4.71 3.99
N GLU A 20 -6.36 -5.80 4.64
CA GLU A 20 -7.23 -5.77 5.82
C GLU A 20 -6.58 -5.07 7.01
N GLN A 21 -5.28 -5.33 7.27
CA GLN A 21 -4.54 -4.59 8.30
C GLN A 21 -4.49 -3.09 8.03
N CYS A 22 -4.34 -2.69 6.75
CA CYS A 22 -4.40 -1.28 6.36
C CYS A 22 -5.79 -0.67 6.61
N SER A 23 -6.85 -1.45 6.43
CA SER A 23 -8.23 -0.98 6.61
C SER A 23 -8.72 -0.99 8.07
N SER A 24 -8.05 -1.74 8.96
CA SER A 24 -8.50 -2.00 10.33
C SER A 24 -8.30 -0.81 11.31
N GLY A 25 -7.71 0.30 10.86
CA GLY A 25 -7.54 1.52 11.65
C GLY A 25 -8.83 2.33 11.91
N LYS A 26 -9.99 1.80 11.55
CA LYS A 26 -11.30 2.41 11.81
C LYS A 26 -12.15 1.46 12.65
N THR A 27 -11.80 1.34 13.93
CA THR A 27 -12.74 0.79 14.91
C THR A 27 -13.65 1.94 15.34
N ASP A 28 -14.89 1.89 14.87
CA ASP A 28 -15.96 2.68 15.45
C ASP A 28 -16.07 2.36 16.94
N THR A 29 -16.04 3.41 17.75
CA THR A 29 -16.35 3.39 19.17
C THR A 29 -17.70 2.71 19.40
N THR A 30 -17.70 1.49 19.92
CA THR A 30 -18.81 0.98 20.72
C THR A 30 -18.23 0.24 21.91
N SER A 31 -18.50 0.80 23.08
CA SER A 31 -18.02 0.41 24.40
C SER A 31 -18.27 -1.07 24.71
N THR A 32 -17.26 -1.77 25.21
CA THR A 32 -17.43 -2.68 26.36
C THR A 32 -16.05 -3.01 26.96
N ALA A 33 -15.96 -2.85 28.28
CA ALA A 33 -14.74 -2.94 29.08
C ALA A 33 -14.12 -4.35 29.08
N SER A 34 -12.79 -4.44 29.15
CA SER A 34 -12.03 -5.30 30.07
C SER A 34 -10.51 -5.12 29.92
N ALA A 35 -9.80 -5.56 30.95
CA ALA A 35 -8.52 -5.05 31.46
C ALA A 35 -7.24 -5.39 30.68
N GLU A 36 -6.25 -4.49 30.88
CA GLU A 36 -4.79 -4.65 30.91
C GLU A 36 -4.04 -5.12 29.65
N GLY A 37 -3.31 -4.18 29.06
CA GLY A 37 -2.23 -4.40 28.10
C GLY A 37 -1.64 -3.08 27.63
N MET A 38 -0.47 -2.73 28.14
CA MET A 38 0.29 -1.52 27.80
C MET A 38 0.67 -1.53 26.32
N VAL A 39 -0.01 -0.73 25.49
CA VAL A 39 0.41 -0.47 24.10
C VAL A 39 0.63 1.03 23.97
N ASP A 40 1.90 1.41 23.85
CA ASP A 40 2.38 2.73 23.47
C ASP A 40 1.72 3.12 22.14
N SER A 41 0.60 3.82 22.23
CA SER A 41 -0.27 4.17 21.10
C SER A 41 -0.19 5.67 20.86
N SER A 42 1.01 6.16 20.53
CA SER A 42 1.17 7.42 19.82
C SER A 42 1.03 7.17 18.31
N ASP A 43 -0.03 6.49 17.88
CA ASP A 43 -0.33 6.34 16.45
C ASP A 43 -1.31 7.45 16.07
N SER A 44 -0.78 8.55 15.56
CA SER A 44 -1.58 9.54 14.87
C SER A 44 -2.42 8.81 13.82
N SER A 45 -3.75 8.90 13.90
CA SER A 45 -4.68 8.12 13.07
C SER A 45 -4.44 8.35 11.57
N TYR A 46 -3.60 7.54 10.95
CA TYR A 46 -3.33 7.63 9.52
C TYR A 46 -4.41 6.86 8.76
N GLN A 47 -5.08 7.53 7.84
CA GLN A 47 -5.98 6.84 6.91
C GLN A 47 -5.17 6.15 5.80
N HIS A 48 -5.42 4.87 5.60
CA HIS A 48 -4.85 4.08 4.52
C HIS A 48 -5.84 3.99 3.36
N VAL A 49 -5.34 4.14 2.13
CA VAL A 49 -6.14 4.07 0.90
C VAL A 49 -5.46 3.09 -0.03
N ASN A 50 -6.07 1.95 -0.32
CA ASN A 50 -5.44 0.98 -1.20
C ASN A 50 -5.74 1.31 -2.67
N VAL A 51 -4.72 1.23 -3.53
CA VAL A 51 -4.85 1.52 -4.97
C VAL A 51 -4.19 0.40 -5.77
N LEU A 52 -4.86 -0.14 -6.77
CA LEU A 52 -4.34 -1.18 -7.64
C LEU A 52 -3.87 -0.57 -8.96
N VAL A 53 -2.62 -0.82 -9.35
CA VAL A 53 -2.15 -0.56 -10.72
C VAL A 53 -1.73 -1.88 -11.36
N THR A 54 -2.43 -2.29 -12.40
CA THR A 54 -2.25 -3.59 -13.08
C THR A 54 -1.80 -3.39 -14.52
N SER A 55 -0.94 -4.28 -15.02
CA SER A 55 -0.48 -4.23 -16.42
C SER A 55 -1.49 -4.85 -17.39
N GLY A 56 -2.58 -5.46 -16.91
CA GLY A 56 -3.67 -5.98 -17.75
C GLY A 56 -4.78 -4.97 -17.99
N SER A 57 -5.65 -5.22 -18.98
CA SER A 57 -6.79 -4.36 -19.29
C SER A 57 -7.72 -4.14 -18.09
N LEU A 58 -8.39 -2.99 -18.05
CA LEU A 58 -9.19 -2.55 -16.91
C LEU A 58 -10.37 -3.49 -16.58
N ILE A 59 -11.20 -3.82 -17.57
CA ILE A 59 -12.41 -4.65 -17.34
C ILE A 59 -12.07 -6.04 -16.75
N PRO A 60 -11.17 -6.85 -17.35
CA PRO A 60 -10.77 -8.12 -16.75
C PRO A 60 -10.14 -7.96 -15.36
N SER A 61 -9.46 -6.85 -15.10
CA SER A 61 -8.83 -6.60 -13.79
C SER A 61 -9.85 -6.28 -12.70
N LEU A 62 -10.90 -5.52 -13.01
CA LEU A 62 -12.03 -5.29 -12.11
C LEU A 62 -12.76 -6.60 -11.80
N VAL A 63 -12.97 -7.45 -12.82
CA VAL A 63 -13.57 -8.78 -12.63
C VAL A 63 -12.71 -9.64 -11.70
N LYS A 64 -11.38 -9.63 -11.85
CA LYS A 64 -10.47 -10.32 -10.91
C LYS A 64 -10.64 -9.79 -9.48
N CYS A 65 -10.74 -8.48 -9.28
CA CYS A 65 -10.94 -7.91 -7.95
C CYS A 65 -12.21 -8.47 -7.28
N LEU A 66 -13.32 -8.58 -8.03
CA LEU A 66 -14.57 -9.16 -7.54
C LEU A 66 -14.44 -10.66 -7.23
N LEU A 67 -13.82 -11.43 -8.13
CA LEU A 67 -13.63 -12.88 -7.95
C LEU A 67 -12.78 -13.19 -6.70
N PHE A 68 -11.81 -12.34 -6.40
CA PHE A 68 -10.95 -12.47 -5.24
C PHE A 68 -11.41 -11.66 -4.01
N ARG A 69 -12.61 -11.09 -4.04
CA ARG A 69 -13.23 -10.35 -2.92
C ARG A 69 -12.38 -9.18 -2.42
N LEU A 70 -11.68 -8.51 -3.34
CA LEU A 70 -10.88 -7.31 -3.07
C LEU A 70 -11.71 -6.02 -3.17
N ASP A 71 -12.96 -6.11 -3.63
CA ASP A 71 -13.86 -4.98 -3.86
C ASP A 71 -14.19 -4.17 -2.60
N ASN A 72 -14.18 -4.81 -1.42
CA ASN A 72 -14.34 -4.12 -0.14
C ASN A 72 -13.05 -3.43 0.35
N LEU A 73 -11.90 -3.77 -0.22
CA LEU A 73 -10.57 -3.29 0.20
C LEU A 73 -9.97 -2.28 -0.79
N ILE A 74 -10.33 -2.41 -2.07
CA ILE A 74 -9.92 -1.55 -3.19
C ILE A 74 -11.17 -1.21 -3.99
N THR A 75 -11.62 0.03 -3.90
CA THR A 75 -12.78 0.50 -4.68
C THR A 75 -12.44 0.52 -6.17
N HIS A 76 -13.44 0.38 -7.03
CA HIS A 76 -13.25 0.37 -8.48
C HIS A 76 -12.57 1.66 -9.01
N GLU A 77 -12.83 2.81 -8.38
CA GLU A 77 -12.16 4.08 -8.70
C GLU A 77 -10.65 4.07 -8.40
N ASN A 78 -10.21 3.17 -7.52
CA ASN A 78 -8.81 3.01 -7.14
C ASN A 78 -8.12 1.89 -7.94
N VAL A 79 -8.70 1.46 -9.06
CA VAL A 79 -8.10 0.48 -9.97
C VAL A 79 -7.68 1.17 -11.27
N TYR A 80 -6.40 1.10 -11.59
CA TYR A 80 -5.78 1.70 -12.76
C TYR A 80 -5.14 0.63 -13.64
N SER A 81 -5.38 0.72 -14.94
CA SER A 81 -4.78 -0.15 -15.96
C SER A 81 -3.60 0.56 -16.62
N SER A 82 -2.41 0.01 -16.48
CA SER A 82 -1.20 0.49 -17.15
C SER A 82 -0.98 -0.16 -18.52
N TRP A 83 -1.99 -0.84 -19.07
CA TRP A 83 -1.90 -1.55 -20.36
C TRP A 83 -1.46 -0.65 -21.52
N GLU A 84 -1.96 0.60 -21.58
CA GLU A 84 -1.65 1.53 -22.67
C GLU A 84 -0.52 2.50 -22.30
N GLU A 85 -0.65 3.18 -21.15
CA GLU A 85 0.23 4.30 -20.78
C GLU A 85 1.37 3.92 -19.82
N GLY A 86 1.42 2.68 -19.33
CA GLY A 86 2.47 2.22 -18.42
C GLY A 86 2.31 2.69 -16.96
N LYS A 87 3.17 2.14 -16.08
CA LYS A 87 3.08 2.32 -14.61
C LYS A 87 3.38 3.75 -14.17
N ILE A 88 4.40 4.37 -14.79
CA ILE A 88 4.85 5.73 -14.45
C ILE A 88 3.70 6.71 -14.66
N GLN A 89 2.99 6.63 -15.78
CA GLN A 89 1.87 7.51 -16.07
C GLN A 89 0.72 7.30 -15.08
N CYS A 90 0.38 6.05 -14.77
CA CYS A 90 -0.62 5.74 -13.74
C CYS A 90 -0.25 6.36 -12.38
N PHE A 91 1.03 6.27 -11.98
CA PHE A 91 1.49 6.86 -10.73
C PHE A 91 1.39 8.39 -10.74
N GLN A 92 1.63 9.05 -11.87
CA GLN A 92 1.44 10.50 -12.01
C GLN A 92 -0.03 10.90 -11.83
N TRP A 93 -0.96 10.22 -12.49
CA TRP A 93 -2.40 10.48 -12.31
C TRP A 93 -2.87 10.25 -10.88
N ILE A 94 -2.35 9.22 -10.21
CA ILE A 94 -2.65 8.95 -8.80
C ILE A 94 -2.10 10.07 -7.92
N LYS A 95 -0.86 10.50 -8.16
CA LYS A 95 -0.27 11.63 -7.44
C LYS A 95 -1.12 12.88 -7.62
N GLU A 96 -1.54 13.20 -8.84
CA GLU A 96 -2.38 14.35 -9.16
C GLU A 96 -3.73 14.27 -8.44
N ARG A 97 -4.42 13.13 -8.51
CA ARG A 97 -5.70 12.91 -7.81
C ARG A 97 -5.60 13.16 -6.30
N PHE A 98 -4.49 12.78 -5.68
CA PHE A 98 -4.28 12.95 -4.23
C PHE A 98 -3.43 14.18 -3.87
N SER A 99 -3.12 15.08 -4.81
CA SER A 99 -2.18 16.21 -4.59
C SER A 99 -2.68 17.22 -3.56
N SER A 100 -3.98 17.37 -3.40
CA SER A 100 -4.59 18.26 -2.40
C SER A 100 -4.55 17.70 -0.97
N SER A 101 -4.10 16.46 -0.79
CA SER A 101 -4.01 15.79 0.50
C SER A 101 -2.53 15.59 0.86
N ASN A 102 -2.16 15.77 2.13
CA ASN A 102 -0.81 15.44 2.62
C ASN A 102 -0.64 13.91 2.69
N VAL A 103 -0.48 13.29 1.53
CA VAL A 103 -0.43 11.84 1.35
C VAL A 103 0.98 11.42 1.03
N ARG A 104 1.42 10.37 1.72
CA ARG A 104 2.66 9.65 1.43
C ARG A 104 2.33 8.36 0.68
N PHE A 105 3.09 8.09 -0.37
CA PHE A 105 2.88 6.98 -1.30
C PHE A 105 3.86 5.85 -1.00
N CYS A 106 3.49 4.60 -1.29
CA CYS A 106 4.42 3.47 -1.21
C CYS A 106 4.05 2.40 -2.22
N VAL A 107 5.00 2.08 -3.08
CA VAL A 107 4.82 1.08 -4.13
C VAL A 107 5.19 -0.28 -3.57
N ILE A 108 4.29 -1.25 -3.71
CA ILE A 108 4.56 -2.64 -3.37
C ILE A 108 4.37 -3.46 -4.65
N GLY A 109 5.32 -4.34 -4.95
CA GLY A 109 5.25 -5.16 -6.16
C GLY A 109 6.47 -6.04 -6.35
N ASP A 110 6.42 -6.95 -7.30
CA ASP A 110 7.44 -7.97 -7.56
C ASP A 110 8.25 -7.69 -8.83
N GLY A 111 7.72 -6.85 -9.72
CA GLY A 111 8.24 -6.53 -11.04
C GLY A 111 9.22 -5.37 -11.08
N TRP A 112 9.93 -5.30 -12.22
CA TRP A 112 10.84 -4.21 -12.55
C TRP A 112 10.09 -2.90 -12.84
N GLU A 113 8.95 -2.97 -13.54
CA GLU A 113 8.21 -1.78 -14.01
C GLU A 113 7.76 -0.88 -12.85
N GLU A 114 7.17 -1.46 -11.80
CA GLU A 114 6.77 -0.71 -10.61
C GLU A 114 7.97 -0.19 -9.80
N CYS A 115 9.09 -0.93 -9.77
CA CYS A 115 10.31 -0.51 -9.10
C CYS A 115 10.92 0.72 -9.77
N GLU A 116 11.01 0.70 -11.10
CA GLU A 116 11.49 1.84 -11.89
C GLU A 116 10.57 3.05 -11.72
N ALA A 117 9.25 2.84 -11.80
CA ALA A 117 8.29 3.91 -11.63
C ALA A 117 8.34 4.53 -10.22
N ALA A 118 8.48 3.71 -9.18
CA ALA A 118 8.63 4.18 -7.80
C ALA A 118 9.87 5.06 -7.63
N LYS A 119 11.01 4.66 -8.23
CA LYS A 119 12.25 5.44 -8.21
C LYS A 119 12.07 6.79 -8.89
N THR A 120 11.45 6.81 -10.08
CA THR A 120 11.16 8.05 -10.82
C THR A 120 10.28 8.99 -10.00
N MET A 121 9.30 8.45 -9.29
CA MET A 121 8.40 9.22 -8.43
C MET A 121 9.02 9.61 -7.06
N ARG A 122 10.22 9.08 -6.74
CA ARG A 122 10.85 9.14 -5.42
C ARG A 122 9.96 8.61 -4.30
N TRP A 123 9.31 7.49 -4.56
CA TRP A 123 8.44 6.80 -3.61
C TRP A 123 9.15 5.57 -3.06
N PRO A 124 8.94 5.21 -1.78
CA PRO A 124 9.43 3.95 -1.24
C PRO A 124 8.86 2.77 -2.03
N PHE A 125 9.73 1.83 -2.38
CA PHE A 125 9.41 0.60 -3.08
C PHE A 125 9.68 -0.61 -2.18
N VAL A 126 8.66 -1.42 -1.95
CA VAL A 126 8.75 -2.67 -1.20
C VAL A 126 8.62 -3.84 -2.17
N LYS A 127 9.74 -4.53 -2.39
CA LYS A 127 9.78 -5.68 -3.30
C LYS A 127 9.12 -6.89 -2.64
N ILE A 128 8.19 -7.52 -3.35
CA ILE A 128 7.66 -8.84 -3.02
C ILE A 128 8.49 -9.89 -3.77
N ASP A 129 9.04 -10.87 -3.04
CA ASP A 129 9.75 -11.99 -3.66
C ASP A 129 8.83 -13.22 -3.77
N LEU A 130 8.60 -13.67 -5.00
CA LEU A 130 7.73 -14.81 -5.30
C LEU A 130 8.44 -16.17 -5.16
N ARG A 131 9.77 -16.20 -4.93
CA ARG A 131 10.53 -17.44 -4.78
C ARG A 131 10.26 -18.11 -3.43
N PRO A 132 10.14 -19.46 -3.37
CA PRO A 132 10.00 -20.18 -2.11
C PRO A 132 11.22 -19.94 -1.21
N GLY A 133 10.99 -19.63 0.07
CA GLY A 133 12.06 -19.47 1.07
C GLY A 133 12.77 -18.10 1.11
N SER A 134 12.29 -17.09 0.40
CA SER A 134 12.82 -15.72 0.52
C SER A 134 12.24 -14.99 1.75
N SER A 135 13.06 -14.21 2.45
CA SER A 135 12.67 -13.40 3.62
C SER A 135 11.75 -12.22 3.29
N HIS A 136 11.52 -11.95 2.00
CA HIS A 136 10.57 -10.97 1.48
C HIS A 136 9.35 -11.64 0.78
N ARG A 137 9.16 -12.94 0.99
CA ARG A 137 7.94 -13.65 0.61
C ARG A 137 6.83 -13.31 1.59
N PHE A 138 5.61 -13.28 1.10
CA PHE A 138 4.43 -13.34 1.94
C PHE A 138 4.30 -14.75 2.58
N PRO A 139 4.05 -14.86 3.90
CA PRO A 139 3.86 -13.79 4.90
C PRO A 139 5.19 -13.16 5.38
N GLY A 140 5.24 -11.82 5.47
CA GLY A 140 6.44 -11.06 5.87
C GLY A 140 6.35 -9.54 5.72
N LEU A 141 5.44 -9.04 4.88
CA LEU A 141 5.14 -7.61 4.80
C LEU A 141 4.21 -7.19 5.96
N THR A 142 4.66 -6.26 6.78
CA THR A 142 3.87 -5.68 7.89
C THR A 142 3.82 -4.17 7.76
N LEU A 143 2.88 -3.52 8.46
CA LEU A 143 2.85 -2.05 8.56
C LEU A 143 4.17 -1.49 9.12
N ARG A 144 4.86 -2.23 9.99
CA ARG A 144 6.21 -1.88 10.49
C ARG A 144 7.25 -1.88 9.37
N THR A 145 7.23 -2.90 8.50
CA THR A 145 8.10 -2.95 7.32
C THR A 145 7.88 -1.72 6.46
N VAL A 146 6.62 -1.40 6.19
CA VAL A 146 6.27 -0.21 5.40
C VAL A 146 6.75 1.07 6.10
N GLY A 147 6.51 1.22 7.39
CA GLY A 147 7.00 2.36 8.19
C GLY A 147 8.51 2.57 8.11
N TYR A 148 9.30 1.49 8.10
CA TYR A 148 10.75 1.56 7.88
C TYR A 148 11.08 2.19 6.52
N TYR A 149 10.48 1.72 5.42
CA TYR A 149 10.71 2.29 4.09
C TYR A 149 10.28 3.76 4.00
N PHE A 150 9.19 4.13 4.66
CA PHE A 150 8.76 5.52 4.76
C PHE A 150 9.81 6.38 5.48
N SER A 151 10.36 5.91 6.60
CA SER A 151 11.38 6.64 7.35
C SER A 151 12.65 6.88 6.52
N VAL A 152 13.02 5.92 5.67
CA VAL A 152 14.19 6.02 4.80
C VAL A 152 13.99 7.04 3.67
N VAL A 153 12.80 7.06 3.06
CA VAL A 153 12.55 7.90 1.87
C VAL A 153 12.00 9.29 2.22
N TYR A 154 11.15 9.38 3.23
CA TYR A 154 10.49 10.62 3.63
C TYR A 154 11.05 11.23 4.92
N GLY A 155 11.94 10.52 5.63
CA GLY A 155 12.46 10.92 6.94
C GLY A 155 11.55 10.50 8.10
N SER A 156 12.16 10.40 9.29
CA SER A 156 11.42 10.18 10.54
C SER A 156 10.61 11.43 10.92
N PRO A 157 9.38 11.29 11.43
CA PRO A 157 8.53 12.41 11.83
C PRO A 157 8.98 13.06 13.16
N GLY A 158 10.24 13.53 13.22
CA GLY A 158 10.83 14.14 14.42
C GLY A 158 12.12 14.91 14.18
N ALA A 159 12.43 15.28 12.94
CA ALA A 159 13.55 16.18 12.62
C ALA A 159 13.04 17.61 12.38
N GLU A 160 12.42 18.22 13.39
CA GLU A 160 12.25 19.67 13.40
C GLU A 160 13.54 20.31 13.94
N ASN A 161 14.27 20.96 13.03
CA ASN A 161 14.98 22.23 13.18
C ASN A 161 15.62 22.55 14.54
N ASP A 162 16.85 22.07 14.76
CA ASP A 162 17.87 22.85 15.48
C ASP A 162 18.88 23.36 14.45
N LYS A 163 18.63 24.57 13.95
CA LYS A 163 19.66 25.43 13.36
C LYS A 163 19.36 26.87 13.78
N ASP A 164 20.16 27.30 14.75
CA ASP A 164 20.41 28.70 15.15
C ASP A 164 20.76 29.60 13.96
#